data_AF-J4XHN2-F1
#
_entry.id   AF-J4XHN2-F1
#
_cell.length_a   1.000
_cell.length_b   1.000
_cell.length_c   1.000
_cell.angle_alpha   90.00
_cell.angle_beta   90.00
_cell.angle_gamma   90.00
#
_symmetry.space_group_name_H-M   'P 1'
#
loop_
_entity.id
_entity.type
_entity.pdbx_description
1 polymer ?
#
loop_
_entity_poly.entity_id
_entity_poly.type
_entity_poly.pdbx_seq_one_letter_code
_entity_poly.pdbx_strand_id
1 'polypeptide(L)'
;MPVQTEDGEMCFGFVEPKRGKSGYINQLRIENIRGGNATATDDAVDDICVIWCATTNLNETSVMGWYKHATVYREIQELEYEDGDTQGYNVEAKSENCVLLPRETRHRHIWNAPVAKTKGYGFGQSMLWYASEPEAASFVERLLKNMEEYNGDNWLNEYPPELDP
;
A
#
# COMPACT_ATOMS: atom_id res chain seq x y z
N MET A 1 -9.97 -6.90 -2.85
CA MET A 1 -10.66 -7.94 -2.05
C MET A 1 -9.71 -9.11 -1.93
N PRO A 2 -9.76 -9.88 -0.84
CA PRO A 2 -9.01 -11.12 -0.77
C PRO A 2 -9.47 -12.11 -1.86
N VAL A 3 -8.54 -12.93 -2.34
CA VAL A 3 -8.74 -13.92 -3.40
C VAL A 3 -8.21 -15.26 -2.90
N GLN A 4 -8.97 -16.33 -3.09
CA GLN A 4 -8.51 -17.67 -2.72
C GLN A 4 -7.49 -18.17 -3.76
N THR A 5 -6.28 -18.49 -3.30
CA THR A 5 -5.21 -19.08 -4.11
C THR A 5 -4.76 -20.42 -3.52
N GLU A 6 -3.78 -21.07 -4.16
CA GLU A 6 -3.12 -22.27 -3.64
C GLU A 6 -2.39 -22.00 -2.31
N ASP A 7 -1.93 -20.77 -2.09
CA ASP A 7 -1.20 -20.34 -0.88
C ASP A 7 -2.12 -19.83 0.25
N GLY A 8 -3.43 -19.86 0.04
CA GLY A 8 -4.45 -19.41 0.97
C GLY A 8 -5.21 -18.18 0.47
N GLU A 9 -5.87 -17.47 1.39
CA GLU A 9 -6.59 -16.24 1.04
C GLU A 9 -5.59 -15.07 0.98
N MET A 10 -5.44 -14.46 -0.19
CA MET A 10 -4.40 -13.47 -0.51
C MET A 10 -4.99 -12.12 -0.91
N CYS A 11 -4.33 -11.03 -0.55
CA CYS A 11 -4.63 -9.67 -1.01
C CYS A 11 -3.61 -9.22 -2.05
N PHE A 12 -4.09 -8.70 -3.17
CA PHE A 12 -3.27 -8.19 -4.26
C PHE A 12 -3.43 -6.68 -4.39
N GLY A 13 -2.33 -5.96 -4.22
CA GLY A 13 -2.26 -4.51 -4.26
C GLY A 13 -1.53 -4.00 -5.51
N PHE A 14 -1.98 -2.87 -6.02
CA PHE A 14 -1.42 -2.23 -7.20
C PHE A 14 -1.08 -0.77 -6.93
N VAL A 15 0.15 -0.38 -7.26
CA VAL A 15 0.53 1.03 -7.43
C VAL A 15 1.15 1.20 -8.81
N GLU A 16 0.70 2.20 -9.56
CA GLU A 16 1.30 2.46 -10.87
C GLU A 16 2.75 2.95 -10.69
N PRO A 17 3.74 2.22 -11.22
CA PRO A 17 5.09 2.76 -11.27
C PRO A 17 5.13 3.96 -12.21
N LYS A 18 5.89 4.99 -11.86
CA LYS A 18 5.99 6.21 -12.68
C LYS A 18 6.29 5.87 -14.14
N ARG A 19 5.51 6.33 -15.11
CA ARG A 19 5.84 6.08 -16.53
C ARG A 19 7.05 6.91 -16.98
N GLY A 20 7.97 6.30 -17.71
CA GLY A 20 9.06 7.00 -18.39
C GLY A 20 8.55 7.76 -19.62
N LYS A 21 9.30 8.78 -20.06
CA LYS A 21 8.95 9.59 -21.26
C LYS A 21 8.89 8.77 -22.57
N SER A 22 9.48 7.58 -22.59
CA SER A 22 9.54 6.68 -23.76
C SER A 22 8.40 5.64 -23.81
N GLY A 23 7.43 5.70 -22.90
CA GLY A 23 6.36 4.69 -22.82
C GLY A 23 6.74 3.42 -22.07
N TYR A 24 7.98 3.32 -21.57
CA TYR A 24 8.38 2.24 -20.66
C TYR A 24 7.72 2.45 -19.29
N ILE A 25 7.05 1.41 -18.79
CA ILE A 25 6.57 1.38 -17.41
C ILE A 25 7.82 1.28 -16.54
N ASN A 26 8.12 2.28 -15.70
CA ASN A 26 9.28 2.12 -14.82
C ASN A 26 9.02 0.95 -13.86
N GLN A 27 10.06 0.35 -13.36
CA GLN A 27 9.95 -0.65 -12.30
C GLN A 27 9.86 0.04 -10.93
N LEU A 28 9.29 -0.66 -9.93
CA LEU A 28 9.48 -0.26 -8.54
C LEU A 28 10.95 -0.36 -8.18
N ARG A 29 11.45 0.63 -7.42
CA ARG A 29 12.84 0.68 -6.96
C ARG A 29 12.91 0.03 -5.59
N ILE A 30 12.68 -1.29 -5.55
CA ILE A 30 12.60 -2.05 -4.29
C ILE A 30 13.88 -1.95 -3.46
N GLU A 31 15.02 -1.66 -4.10
CA GLU A 31 16.30 -1.36 -3.44
C GLU A 31 16.26 -0.11 -2.54
N ASN A 32 15.26 0.77 -2.71
CA ASN A 32 15.07 1.95 -1.87
C ASN A 32 14.20 1.67 -0.63
N ILE A 33 13.64 0.47 -0.49
CA ILE A 33 12.83 0.10 0.66
C ILE A 33 13.74 -0.08 1.88
N ARG A 34 13.55 0.78 2.88
CA ARG A 34 14.32 0.72 4.12
C ARG A 34 14.05 -0.61 4.85
N GLY A 35 15.10 -1.37 5.11
CA GLY A 35 15.02 -2.65 5.82
C GLY A 35 14.72 -3.86 4.94
N GLY A 36 14.40 -3.68 3.66
CA GLY A 36 14.10 -4.79 2.74
C GLY A 36 15.33 -5.55 2.23
N ASN A 37 16.54 -4.98 2.34
CA ASN A 37 17.80 -5.59 1.91
C ASN A 37 17.85 -6.04 0.43
N ALA A 38 16.98 -5.51 -0.44
CA ALA A 38 16.99 -5.77 -1.87
C ALA A 38 18.08 -4.96 -2.59
N THR A 39 18.56 -5.51 -3.70
CA THR A 39 19.50 -4.91 -4.64
C THR A 39 18.79 -4.54 -5.95
N ALA A 40 19.47 -3.80 -6.81
CA ALA A 40 18.94 -3.39 -8.11
C ALA A 40 18.66 -4.56 -9.08
N THR A 41 19.14 -5.77 -8.78
CA THR A 41 18.96 -6.98 -9.59
C THR A 41 17.91 -7.94 -9.05
N ASP A 42 17.39 -7.72 -7.84
CA ASP A 42 16.35 -8.58 -7.28
C ASP A 42 14.99 -8.25 -7.90
N ASP A 43 14.18 -9.28 -8.14
CA ASP A 43 12.86 -9.14 -8.75
C ASP A 43 11.74 -8.83 -7.74
N ALA A 44 11.97 -9.19 -6.47
CA ALA A 44 11.02 -8.97 -5.38
C ALA A 44 11.75 -8.81 -4.04
N VAL A 45 11.02 -8.36 -3.04
CA VAL A 45 11.46 -8.31 -1.64
C VAL A 45 10.31 -8.68 -0.71
N ASP A 46 10.60 -9.55 0.25
CA ASP A 46 9.63 -10.06 1.21
C ASP A 46 9.67 -9.30 2.53
N ASP A 47 8.68 -9.59 3.37
CA ASP A 47 8.57 -9.07 4.74
C ASP A 47 8.52 -7.54 4.83
N ILE A 48 7.82 -6.91 3.89
CA ILE A 48 7.64 -5.46 3.84
C ILE A 48 6.28 -5.04 4.41
N CYS A 49 6.28 -3.97 5.19
CA CYS A 49 5.05 -3.29 5.58
C CYS A 49 4.66 -2.25 4.51
N VAL A 50 3.60 -2.51 3.76
CA VAL A 50 3.07 -1.60 2.74
C VAL A 50 1.85 -0.87 3.28
N ILE A 51 1.85 0.47 3.21
CA ILE A 51 0.77 1.31 3.73
C ILE A 51 0.06 2.00 2.57
N TRP A 52 -1.21 1.66 2.37
CA TRP A 52 -2.05 2.23 1.32
C TRP A 52 -2.62 3.55 1.77
N CYS A 53 -2.36 4.61 1.01
CA CYS A 53 -2.88 5.95 1.27
C CYS A 53 -3.68 6.45 0.07
N ALA A 54 -4.73 7.23 0.33
CA ALA A 54 -5.47 7.92 -0.72
C ALA A 54 -5.99 9.28 -0.24
N THR A 55 -6.31 10.14 -1.20
CA THR A 55 -6.91 11.44 -0.91
C THR A 55 -8.39 11.26 -0.57
N THR A 56 -8.81 11.79 0.58
CA THR A 56 -10.21 11.76 1.02
C THR A 56 -11.03 12.82 0.28
N ASN A 57 -12.35 12.76 0.43
CA ASN A 57 -13.27 13.82 -0.01
C ASN A 57 -13.02 15.18 0.67
N LEU A 58 -12.29 15.20 1.79
CA LEU A 58 -11.83 16.43 2.46
C LEU A 58 -10.52 16.98 1.87
N ASN A 59 -10.02 16.37 0.78
CA ASN A 59 -8.76 16.72 0.13
C ASN A 59 -7.53 16.54 1.04
N GLU A 60 -7.60 15.57 1.95
CA GLU A 60 -6.50 15.18 2.84
C GLU A 60 -5.97 13.80 2.42
N THR A 61 -4.65 13.59 2.45
CA THR A 61 -4.08 12.26 2.24
C THR A 61 -4.17 11.47 3.54
N SER A 62 -4.87 10.34 3.53
CA SER A 62 -5.04 9.48 4.70
C SER A 62 -4.63 8.05 4.38
N VAL A 63 -4.17 7.34 5.41
CA VAL A 63 -4.03 5.89 5.40
C VAL A 63 -5.42 5.27 5.24
N MET A 64 -5.52 4.37 4.27
CA MET A 64 -6.72 3.59 3.95
C MET A 64 -6.63 2.19 4.54
N GLY A 65 -5.41 1.65 4.65
CA GLY A 65 -5.15 0.29 5.07
C GLY A 65 -3.67 -0.05 4.91
N TRP A 66 -3.31 -1.28 5.23
CA TRP A 66 -1.93 -1.74 5.14
C TRP A 66 -1.87 -3.24 4.94
N TYR A 67 -0.77 -3.70 4.35
CA TYR A 67 -0.37 -5.10 4.26
C TYR A 67 0.90 -5.27 5.10
N LYS A 68 0.85 -6.14 6.12
CA LYS A 68 2.05 -6.60 6.84
C LYS A 68 2.61 -7.83 6.15
N HIS A 69 3.90 -8.09 6.33
CA HIS A 69 4.59 -9.26 5.77
C HIS A 69 4.35 -9.43 4.25
N ALA A 70 4.30 -8.31 3.53
CA ALA A 70 4.00 -8.31 2.11
C ALA A 70 5.25 -8.61 1.28
N THR A 71 5.03 -9.25 0.13
CA THR A 71 6.00 -9.34 -0.96
C THR A 71 5.76 -8.17 -1.93
N VAL A 72 6.82 -7.44 -2.26
CA VAL A 72 6.77 -6.31 -3.20
C VAL A 72 7.62 -6.64 -4.42
N TYR A 73 7.00 -6.61 -5.60
CA TYR A 73 7.64 -6.92 -6.86
C TYR A 73 8.19 -5.68 -7.54
N ARG A 74 9.36 -5.82 -8.17
CA ARG A 74 9.97 -4.81 -9.03
C ARG A 74 9.10 -4.54 -10.26
N GLU A 75 8.62 -5.60 -10.90
CA GLU A 75 7.77 -5.57 -12.08
C GLU A 75 6.30 -5.85 -11.73
N ILE A 76 5.38 -5.33 -12.54
CA ILE A 76 3.96 -5.65 -12.42
C ILE A 76 3.77 -7.12 -12.78
N GLN A 77 3.15 -7.86 -11.86
CA GLN A 77 2.68 -9.23 -12.04
C GLN A 77 1.24 -9.21 -12.54
N GLU A 78 0.78 -10.31 -13.14
CA GLU A 78 -0.58 -10.47 -13.63
C GLU A 78 -1.26 -11.63 -12.88
N LEU A 79 -2.47 -11.37 -12.38
CA LEU A 79 -3.36 -12.35 -11.80
C LEU A 79 -4.51 -12.60 -12.78
N GLU A 80 -4.77 -13.85 -13.14
CA GLU A 80 -5.91 -14.27 -13.96
C GLU A 80 -6.99 -14.90 -13.07
N TYR A 81 -8.22 -14.43 -13.22
CA TYR A 81 -9.40 -14.92 -12.52
C TYR A 81 -10.09 -16.05 -13.30
N GLU A 82 -10.93 -16.84 -12.62
CA GLU A 82 -11.64 -17.97 -13.24
C GLU A 82 -12.57 -17.54 -14.40
N ASP A 83 -13.06 -16.31 -14.38
CA ASP A 83 -13.90 -15.73 -15.45
C ASP A 83 -13.09 -15.19 -16.64
N GLY A 84 -11.76 -15.26 -16.57
CA GLY A 84 -10.83 -14.78 -17.59
C GLY A 84 -10.45 -13.31 -17.49
N ASP A 85 -10.95 -12.58 -16.48
CA ASP A 85 -10.49 -11.23 -16.20
C ASP A 85 -9.07 -11.27 -15.63
N THR A 86 -8.28 -10.23 -15.89
CA THR A 86 -6.93 -10.09 -15.35
C THR A 86 -6.76 -8.84 -14.51
N GLN A 87 -5.94 -8.94 -13.46
CA GLN A 87 -5.55 -7.83 -12.61
C GLN A 87 -4.01 -7.74 -12.52
N GLY A 88 -3.49 -6.55 -12.82
CA GLY A 88 -2.10 -6.22 -12.50
C GLY A 88 -1.90 -5.98 -11.00
N TYR A 89 -0.82 -6.51 -10.43
CA TYR A 89 -0.42 -6.24 -9.05
C TYR A 89 1.10 -6.12 -8.94
N ASN A 90 1.58 -5.49 -7.87
CA ASN A 90 3.02 -5.46 -7.55
C ASN A 90 3.28 -5.54 -6.05
N VAL A 91 2.25 -5.83 -5.28
CA VAL A 91 2.31 -6.13 -3.86
C VAL A 91 1.32 -7.26 -3.58
N GLU A 92 1.73 -8.24 -2.80
CA GLU A 92 0.83 -9.27 -2.29
C GLU A 92 1.09 -9.57 -0.82
N ALA A 93 0.06 -10.03 -0.11
CA ALA A 93 0.16 -10.48 1.26
C ALA A 93 -1.02 -11.39 1.62
N LYS A 94 -0.84 -12.28 2.60
CA LYS A 94 -1.96 -13.05 3.16
C LYS A 94 -3.02 -12.12 3.74
N SER A 95 -4.30 -12.43 3.54
CA SER A 95 -5.43 -11.62 4.00
C SER A 95 -5.41 -11.38 5.51
N GLU A 96 -4.95 -12.37 6.29
CA GLU A 96 -4.79 -12.28 7.74
C GLU A 96 -3.80 -11.18 8.20
N ASN A 97 -2.89 -10.77 7.31
CA ASN A 97 -1.91 -9.71 7.57
C ASN A 97 -2.34 -8.34 7.01
N CYS A 98 -3.53 -8.26 6.41
CA CYS A 98 -4.02 -7.09 5.72
C CYS A 98 -5.13 -6.40 6.51
N VAL A 99 -5.19 -5.08 6.44
CA VAL A 99 -6.28 -4.28 7.01
C VAL A 99 -6.76 -3.28 5.98
N LEU A 100 -8.08 -3.21 5.81
CA LEU A 100 -8.76 -2.07 5.20
C LEU A 100 -9.53 -1.34 6.30
N LEU A 101 -9.12 -0.12 6.63
CA LEU A 101 -9.76 0.66 7.68
C LEU A 101 -11.21 1.01 7.29
N PRO A 102 -12.16 1.04 8.24
CA PRO A 102 -13.50 1.59 8.00
C PRO A 102 -13.45 3.05 7.58
N ARG A 103 -14.41 3.49 6.74
CA ARG A 103 -14.47 4.87 6.24
C ARG A 103 -14.37 5.91 7.36
N GLU A 104 -15.17 5.74 8.42
CA GLU A 104 -15.20 6.67 9.56
C GLU A 104 -13.90 6.67 10.35
N THR A 105 -13.22 5.52 10.43
CA THR A 105 -11.92 5.40 11.10
C THR A 105 -10.87 6.24 10.39
N ARG A 106 -10.88 6.27 9.05
CA ARG A 106 -9.89 7.00 8.22
C ARG A 106 -9.90 8.51 8.45
N HIS A 107 -11.03 9.10 8.86
CA HIS A 107 -11.12 10.56 9.11
C HIS A 107 -10.42 11.02 10.39
N ARG A 108 -9.89 10.09 11.20
CA ARG A 108 -9.15 10.44 12.41
C ARG A 108 -7.74 10.91 12.04
N HIS A 109 -7.33 12.04 12.59
CA HIS A 109 -6.00 12.66 12.36
C HIS A 109 -4.79 11.73 12.57
N ILE A 110 -4.96 10.65 13.34
CA ILE A 110 -3.91 9.64 13.59
C ILE A 110 -3.54 8.85 12.32
N TRP A 111 -4.40 8.88 11.29
CA TRP A 111 -4.20 8.23 10.00
C TRP A 111 -3.79 9.21 8.89
N ASN A 112 -3.62 10.50 9.20
CA ASN A 112 -3.22 11.47 8.19
C ASN A 112 -1.79 11.18 7.71
N ALA A 113 -1.64 10.98 6.40
CA ALA A 113 -0.35 10.80 5.77
C ALA A 113 0.27 12.17 5.42
N PRO A 114 1.58 12.35 5.65
CA PRO A 114 2.25 13.61 5.38
C PRO A 114 2.39 13.84 3.88
N VAL A 115 2.37 15.12 3.49
CA VAL A 115 2.68 15.57 2.13
C VAL A 115 3.94 16.44 2.15
N ALA A 116 4.88 16.15 1.25
CA ALA A 116 6.21 16.74 1.23
C ALA A 116 6.16 18.28 1.18
N LYS A 117 5.20 18.84 0.43
CA LYS A 117 5.01 20.29 0.31
C LYS A 117 4.75 21.00 1.65
N THR A 118 4.16 20.31 2.63
CA THR A 118 3.79 20.91 3.93
C THR A 118 4.68 20.48 5.08
N LYS A 119 5.22 19.25 5.05
CA LYS A 119 6.01 18.68 6.14
C LYS A 119 7.50 18.55 5.85
N GLY A 120 7.94 18.73 4.60
CA GLY A 120 9.31 18.48 4.16
C GLY A 120 9.62 17.00 3.88
N TYR A 121 8.71 16.09 4.21
CA TYR A 121 8.72 14.66 3.90
C TYR A 121 7.29 14.19 3.60
N GLY A 122 7.14 12.99 3.02
CA GLY A 122 5.83 12.44 2.68
C GLY A 122 5.59 12.32 1.19
N PHE A 123 4.32 12.15 0.82
CA PHE A 123 3.93 12.07 -0.59
C PHE A 123 4.30 13.36 -1.34
N GLY A 124 4.93 13.17 -2.50
CA GLY A 124 5.31 14.22 -3.44
C GLY A 124 4.48 14.14 -4.72
N GLN A 125 5.15 14.19 -5.87
CA GLN A 125 4.53 13.97 -7.18
C GLN A 125 4.44 12.48 -7.57
N SER A 126 5.02 11.60 -6.76
CA SER A 126 5.00 10.14 -6.96
C SER A 126 3.83 9.54 -6.17
N MET A 127 3.21 8.50 -6.73
CA MET A 127 2.21 7.67 -6.01
C MET A 127 2.85 6.80 -4.92
N LEU A 128 4.18 6.67 -4.94
CA LEU A 128 4.96 5.89 -3.99
C LEU A 128 5.86 6.81 -3.15
N TRP A 129 5.93 6.53 -1.84
CA TRP A 129 6.83 7.16 -0.89
C TRP A 129 7.49 6.08 -0.02
N TYR A 130 8.82 5.98 -0.04
CA TYR A 130 9.59 4.96 0.68
C TYR A 130 9.81 5.28 2.17
N ALA A 131 9.46 6.49 2.62
CA ALA A 131 9.65 6.96 4.01
C ALA A 131 11.07 6.72 4.56
N SER A 132 12.08 6.88 3.72
CA SER A 132 13.49 6.68 4.06
C SER A 132 14.15 7.93 4.64
N GLU A 133 13.48 9.08 4.58
CA GLU A 133 13.96 10.35 5.11
C GLU A 133 14.08 10.29 6.65
N PRO A 134 15.22 10.67 7.25
CA PRO A 134 15.37 10.72 8.70
C PRO A 134 14.29 11.55 9.42
N GLU A 135 13.84 12.64 8.79
CA GLU A 135 12.81 13.55 9.29
C GLU A 135 11.45 12.86 9.44
N ALA A 136 11.20 11.80 8.66
CA ALA A 136 9.97 11.02 8.72
C ALA A 136 9.96 9.98 9.86
N ALA A 137 11.10 9.70 10.51
CA ALA A 137 11.24 8.59 11.46
C ALA A 137 10.21 8.63 12.60
N SER A 138 10.01 9.79 13.22
CA SER A 138 9.04 9.97 14.31
C SER A 138 7.58 9.83 13.86
N PHE A 139 7.28 10.12 12.59
CA PHE A 139 5.97 9.88 12.01
C PHE A 139 5.77 8.39 11.76
N VAL A 140 6.75 7.73 11.13
CA VAL A 140 6.71 6.29 10.83
C VAL A 140 6.55 5.48 12.11
N GLU A 141 7.33 5.76 13.15
CA GLU A 141 7.25 5.05 14.44
C GLU A 141 5.86 5.18 15.08
N ARG A 142 5.29 6.39 15.09
CA ARG A 142 3.92 6.62 15.60
C ARG A 142 2.87 5.89 14.76
N LEU A 143 3.00 5.90 13.44
CA LEU A 143 2.05 5.23 12.55
C LEU A 143 2.10 3.71 12.74
N LEU A 144 3.30 3.12 12.79
CA LEU A 144 3.48 1.70 13.07
C LEU A 144 2.89 1.33 14.42
N LYS A 145 3.11 2.15 15.46
CA LYS A 145 2.49 1.94 16.77
C LYS A 145 0.95 1.96 16.68
N ASN A 146 0.36 2.94 15.99
CA ASN A 146 -1.09 2.99 15.80
C ASN A 146 -1.64 1.75 15.07
N MET A 147 -0.87 1.21 14.12
CA MET A 147 -1.22 -0.01 13.38
C MET A 147 -1.14 -1.26 14.27
N GLU A 148 -0.13 -1.36 15.14
CA GLU A 148 -0.04 -2.46 16.11
C GLU A 148 -1.14 -2.41 17.18
N GLU A 149 -1.53 -1.20 17.60
CA GLU A 149 -2.60 -1.00 18.59
C GLU A 149 -4.00 -1.07 17.97
N TYR A 150 -4.11 -1.22 16.64
CA TYR A 150 -5.39 -1.27 15.96
C TYR A 150 -6.12 -2.59 16.23
N ASN A 151 -7.30 -2.50 16.84
CA ASN A 151 -8.18 -3.62 17.16
C ASN A 151 -9.64 -3.39 16.71
N GLY A 152 -9.84 -2.44 15.79
CA GLY A 152 -11.15 -2.14 15.21
C GLY A 152 -11.51 -3.04 14.04
N ASP A 153 -12.64 -2.76 13.40
CA ASP A 153 -13.16 -3.55 12.28
C ASP A 153 -12.20 -3.59 11.09
N ASN A 154 -12.21 -4.69 10.35
CA ASN A 154 -11.43 -4.84 9.12
C ASN A 154 -12.38 -5.01 7.93
N TRP A 155 -12.42 -4.00 7.05
CA TRP A 155 -13.35 -3.97 5.93
C TRP A 155 -12.87 -4.76 4.71
N LEU A 156 -11.86 -5.63 4.83
CA LEU A 156 -11.42 -6.48 3.69
C LEU A 156 -12.56 -7.30 3.09
N ASN A 157 -13.49 -7.75 3.94
CA ASN A 157 -14.65 -8.56 3.57
C ASN A 157 -15.98 -7.81 3.75
N GLU A 158 -15.94 -6.52 4.06
CA GLU A 158 -17.13 -5.69 4.25
C GLU A 158 -17.40 -4.90 2.96
N TYR A 159 -18.52 -5.20 2.32
CA TYR A 159 -18.97 -4.46 1.16
C TYR A 159 -19.81 -3.28 1.64
N PRO A 160 -19.35 -2.03 1.47
CA PRO A 160 -20.27 -0.91 1.66
C PRO A 160 -21.43 -1.11 0.67
N PRO A 161 -22.68 -0.86 1.06
CA PRO A 161 -23.79 -0.89 0.12
C PRO A 161 -23.44 0.02 -1.06
N GLU A 162 -23.77 -0.43 -2.28
CA GLU A 162 -23.58 0.38 -3.48
C GLU A 162 -24.15 1.78 -3.20
N LEU A 163 -23.31 2.80 -3.35
CA LEU A 163 -23.79 4.17 -3.31
C LEU A 163 -24.67 4.31 -4.56
N ASP A 164 -25.99 4.42 -4.36
CA ASP A 164 -26.91 4.76 -5.44
C ASP A 164 -26.35 5.97 -6.21
N PRO A 165 -26.27 5.90 -7.55
CA PRO A 165 -25.61 6.90 -8.39
C PRO A 165 -26.25 8.30 -8.34
#